data_AF-A0A812HH86-F1
#
_entry.id   AF-A0A812HH86-F1
#
_cell.length_a   1.000
_cell.length_b   1.000
_cell.length_c   1.000
_cell.angle_alpha   90.00
_cell.angle_beta   90.00
_cell.angle_gamma   90.00
#
_symmetry.space_group_name_H-M   'P 1'
#
loop_
_entity.id
_entity.type
_entity.pdbx_description
1 polymer ?
#
loop_
_entity_poly.entity_id
_entity_poly.type
_entity_poly.pdbx_seq_one_letter_code
_entity_poly.pdbx_strand_id
1 'polypeptide(L)'
;MMRVNSPKVRVRSGVVKQPSTQKLRRRWQVRVSDDGYRAWCFETARFWQTSLSPDPARRLLMTDSILHVETLANRGQLAKLLCLVRIFAPPAILAQAMKSLKSAFPFLHWRGRRAGCLAPFDACTPPQASAQNRFALSLTGEDKPPRAIGHDHLAAMVEAARIPRSRECRHAKLTKAEYDYWYRSTLGGWARTAAGKIRLRDKRKGRESNVDAEHLLDLVLEQGGLCSYSGIPMELLKPNSHWRVSVERKDVHHGYIRGNCCLIAAEFNSIVHKVSDGSCSSPGTTQWSEEKVQEVVHVRTRQLQMQQLQEDIATARQRPHIANVSRLTFRGPDAESKFRCNCCGVWQLAENFYSDAASTTGLRSRCKKCCCGTNSVYRQTMRGHALSLLAGARYRSAKGKSNGRFTLELDDLLDMLLLQGGRCYYSGVPLHCATGPADWVWSIERLDNAVTYTKENCVLIAQEFQTPDQSRNKAKFPVFGTAQWSRRKASYVWGPFFPEDGLSPEEHLPK
;
A
#
# COMPACT_ATOMS: atom_id res chain seq x y z
N MET A 1 -44.90 -53.42 -16.18
CA MET A 1 -44.12 -53.55 -14.93
C MET A 1 -42.79 -52.80 -15.10
N MET A 2 -42.70 -51.56 -14.62
CA MET A 2 -41.45 -50.78 -14.60
C MET A 2 -41.04 -50.58 -13.14
N ARG A 3 -39.85 -51.05 -12.77
CA ARG A 3 -39.25 -50.82 -11.44
C ARG A 3 -38.39 -49.55 -11.49
N VAL A 4 -38.75 -48.60 -10.64
CA VAL A 4 -37.98 -47.38 -10.35
C VAL A 4 -37.00 -47.68 -9.22
N ASN A 5 -35.70 -47.46 -9.45
CA ASN A 5 -34.67 -47.56 -8.41
C ASN A 5 -34.55 -46.22 -7.66
N SER A 6 -34.70 -46.27 -6.33
CA SER A 6 -34.47 -45.14 -5.42
C SER A 6 -33.00 -45.05 -4.99
N PRO A 7 -32.41 -43.85 -4.83
CA PRO A 7 -31.02 -43.72 -4.39
C PRO A 7 -30.89 -43.78 -2.86
N LYS A 8 -29.89 -44.56 -2.39
CA LYS A 8 -29.51 -44.68 -0.98
C LYS A 8 -28.77 -43.43 -0.50
N VAL A 9 -29.32 -42.76 0.51
CA VAL A 9 -28.68 -41.68 1.28
C VAL A 9 -27.68 -42.29 2.27
N ARG A 10 -26.42 -41.83 2.22
CA ARG A 10 -25.34 -42.29 3.11
C ARG A 10 -25.15 -41.27 4.24
N VAL A 11 -25.55 -41.62 5.45
CA VAL A 11 -25.33 -40.81 6.66
C VAL A 11 -23.87 -40.97 7.11
N ARG A 12 -23.15 -39.85 7.28
CA ARG A 12 -21.81 -39.80 7.89
C ARG A 12 -21.96 -39.52 9.39
N SER A 13 -21.54 -40.46 10.22
CA SER A 13 -21.37 -40.29 11.66
C SER A 13 -20.10 -39.47 11.95
N GLY A 14 -20.25 -38.39 12.70
CA GLY A 14 -19.14 -37.56 13.18
C GLY A 14 -18.60 -38.09 14.51
N VAL A 15 -17.29 -38.33 14.57
CA VAL A 15 -16.57 -38.70 15.79
C VAL A 15 -16.17 -37.42 16.54
N VAL A 16 -16.68 -37.27 17.76
CA VAL A 16 -16.33 -36.21 18.71
C VAL A 16 -15.00 -36.56 19.38
N LYS A 17 -13.97 -35.71 19.24
CA LYS A 17 -12.70 -35.83 19.97
C LYS A 17 -12.77 -34.99 21.26
N GLN A 18 -12.54 -35.63 22.41
CA GLN A 18 -12.33 -34.96 23.69
C GLN A 18 -10.95 -34.29 23.77
N PRO A 19 -10.79 -33.19 24.53
CA PRO A 19 -9.51 -32.53 24.72
C PRO A 19 -8.72 -33.13 25.90
N SER A 20 -7.43 -33.36 25.68
CA SER A 20 -6.48 -33.82 26.69
C SER A 20 -5.97 -32.66 27.56
N THR A 21 -5.85 -32.91 28.86
CA THR A 21 -5.34 -31.98 29.88
C THR A 21 -3.81 -31.95 29.87
N GLN A 22 -3.22 -30.75 29.77
CA GLN A 22 -1.77 -30.55 29.82
C GLN A 22 -1.36 -29.83 31.12
N LYS A 23 -0.36 -30.41 31.79
CA LYS A 23 0.20 -30.03 33.10
C LYS A 23 0.81 -28.62 33.11
N LEU A 24 0.44 -27.81 34.11
CA LEU A 24 1.13 -26.57 34.49
C LEU A 24 2.43 -26.87 35.26
N ARG A 25 3.56 -26.34 34.80
CA ARG A 25 4.74 -26.06 35.63
C ARG A 25 4.91 -24.53 35.72
N ARG A 26 4.73 -23.95 36.90
CA ARG A 26 5.02 -22.52 37.16
C ARG A 26 6.50 -22.36 37.51
N ARG A 27 7.18 -21.45 36.82
CA ARG A 27 8.52 -20.94 37.14
C ARG A 27 8.34 -19.49 37.56
N TRP A 28 8.72 -19.13 38.78
CA TRP A 28 8.69 -17.76 39.26
C TRP A 28 9.84 -16.97 38.60
N GLN A 29 9.48 -15.90 37.88
CA GLN A 29 10.41 -14.84 37.49
C GLN A 29 9.90 -13.55 38.10
N VAL A 30 10.74 -12.92 38.92
CA VAL A 30 10.53 -11.55 39.41
C VAL A 30 10.60 -10.62 38.20
N ARG A 31 9.48 -9.97 37.86
CA ARG A 31 9.44 -8.89 36.86
C ARG A 31 9.66 -7.57 37.58
N VAL A 32 10.69 -6.83 37.17
CA VAL A 32 10.72 -5.38 37.34
C VAL A 32 9.72 -4.81 36.35
N SER A 33 8.81 -3.94 36.79
CA SER A 33 7.80 -3.34 35.91
C SER A 33 8.46 -2.41 34.89
N ASP A 34 7.95 -2.44 33.65
CA ASP A 34 8.40 -1.59 32.54
C ASP A 34 8.30 -0.08 32.88
N ASP A 35 7.48 0.28 33.87
CA ASP A 35 7.29 1.65 34.34
C ASP A 35 8.50 2.18 35.11
N GLY A 36 9.20 1.34 35.89
CA GLY A 36 10.40 1.74 36.62
C GLY A 36 11.58 2.05 35.68
N TYR A 37 11.70 1.29 34.59
CA TYR A 37 12.73 1.51 33.56
C TYR A 37 12.45 2.78 32.73
N ARG A 38 11.17 3.05 32.44
CA ARG A 38 10.77 4.28 31.73
C ARG A 38 10.98 5.52 32.57
N ALA A 39 10.66 5.47 33.86
CA ALA A 39 10.90 6.59 34.80
C ALA A 39 12.39 6.93 34.90
N TRP A 40 13.25 5.92 35.03
CA TRP A 40 14.71 6.11 35.08
C TRP A 40 15.28 6.71 33.79
N CYS A 41 14.84 6.23 32.61
CA CYS A 41 15.24 6.81 31.33
C CYS A 41 14.79 8.27 31.17
N PHE A 42 13.60 8.62 31.68
CA PHE A 42 13.06 9.98 31.60
C PHE A 42 13.81 10.95 32.51
N GLU A 43 14.14 10.55 33.74
CA GLU A 43 14.94 11.39 34.66
C GLU A 43 16.37 11.58 34.15
N THR A 44 16.97 10.52 33.59
CA THR A 44 18.32 10.61 33.01
C THR A 44 18.34 11.56 31.81
N ALA A 45 17.34 11.50 30.94
CA ALA A 45 17.23 12.43 29.80
C ALA A 45 16.98 13.88 30.24
N ARG A 46 16.17 14.08 31.29
CA ARG A 46 15.89 15.41 31.86
C ARG A 46 17.13 16.02 32.52
N PHE A 47 17.94 15.21 33.21
CA PHE A 47 19.22 15.61 33.79
C PHE A 47 20.23 16.05 32.72
N TRP A 48 20.27 15.36 31.57
CA TRP A 48 21.13 15.76 30.44
C TRP A 48 20.65 17.05 29.75
N GLN A 49 19.34 17.28 29.65
CA GLN A 49 18.79 18.52 29.09
C GLN A 49 19.04 19.75 29.97
N THR A 50 18.99 19.62 31.30
CA THR A 50 19.29 20.74 32.22
C THR A 50 20.79 21.02 32.37
N SER A 51 21.65 20.11 31.92
CA SER A 51 23.12 20.22 32.04
C SER A 51 23.79 20.92 30.85
N LEU A 52 23.04 21.35 29.84
CA LEU A 52 23.53 22.18 28.72
C LEU A 52 23.50 23.69 29.01
N SER A 53 23.64 24.07 30.29
CA SER A 53 23.85 25.47 30.69
C SER A 53 25.26 25.93 30.30
N PRO A 54 25.45 27.15 29.78
CA PRO A 54 26.76 27.65 29.33
C PRO A 54 27.73 28.02 30.47
N ASP A 55 27.37 27.75 31.74
CA ASP A 55 28.17 28.10 32.90
C ASP A 55 29.43 27.20 33.06
N PRO A 56 30.65 27.75 32.93
CA PRO A 56 31.89 26.99 33.04
C PRO A 56 32.16 26.44 34.46
N ALA A 57 31.55 26.99 35.51
CA ALA A 57 31.75 26.51 36.89
C ALA A 57 31.15 25.11 37.14
N ARG A 58 30.16 24.69 36.35
CA ARG A 58 29.56 23.34 36.45
C ARG A 58 30.34 22.25 35.71
N ARG A 59 31.29 22.59 34.84
CA ARG A 59 32.12 21.58 34.13
C ARG A 59 33.12 20.88 35.05
N LEU A 60 33.59 21.54 36.11
CA LEU A 60 34.56 20.97 37.06
C LEU A 60 33.93 19.91 37.99
N LEU A 61 32.62 19.95 38.25
CA LEU A 61 31.93 18.90 39.03
C LEU A 61 31.66 17.62 38.21
N MET A 62 31.79 17.68 36.88
CA MET A 62 31.53 16.56 35.98
C MET A 62 32.72 15.59 35.89
N THR A 63 33.95 16.07 36.04
CA THR A 63 35.15 15.22 35.97
C THR A 63 35.28 14.32 37.20
N ASP A 64 34.87 14.78 38.38
CA ASP A 64 34.94 13.98 39.61
C ASP A 64 33.85 12.91 39.70
N SER A 65 32.68 13.17 39.10
CA SER A 65 31.56 12.20 39.07
C SER A 65 31.80 11.05 38.09
N ILE A 66 32.55 11.28 37.00
CA ILE A 66 32.91 10.25 36.01
C ILE A 66 33.95 9.27 36.59
N LEU A 67 34.88 9.76 37.41
CA LEU A 67 35.89 8.95 38.10
C LEU A 67 35.27 8.03 39.16
N HIS A 68 34.11 8.38 39.75
CA HIS A 68 33.44 7.54 40.75
C HIS A 68 32.56 6.42 40.16
N VAL A 69 32.25 6.46 38.85
CA VAL A 69 31.49 5.40 38.17
C VAL A 69 32.42 4.29 37.65
N GLU A 70 33.71 4.55 37.51
CA GLU A 70 34.70 3.57 37.04
C GLU A 70 34.98 2.45 38.06
N THR A 71 34.69 2.65 39.34
CA THR A 71 34.98 1.68 40.41
C THR A 71 33.90 0.62 40.65
N LEU A 72 32.75 0.64 39.96
CA LEU A 72 31.64 -0.29 40.25
C LEU A 72 31.00 -1.02 39.05
N ALA A 73 31.60 -0.99 37.85
CA ALA A 73 30.99 -1.63 36.68
C ALA A 73 31.51 -3.06 36.41
N ASN A 74 30.69 -4.07 36.71
CA ASN A 74 30.88 -5.43 36.19
C ASN A 74 30.83 -5.44 34.64
N ARG A 75 31.56 -6.37 33.99
CA ARG A 75 31.78 -6.47 32.52
C ARG A 75 30.51 -6.33 31.65
N GLY A 76 29.33 -6.67 32.16
CA GLY A 76 28.05 -6.53 31.45
C GLY A 76 27.53 -5.09 31.32
N GLN A 77 27.94 -4.16 32.18
CA GLN A 77 27.52 -2.76 32.13
C GLN A 77 28.42 -1.91 31.22
N LEU A 78 29.69 -2.26 31.07
CA LEU A 78 30.63 -1.58 30.17
C LEU A 78 30.16 -1.62 28.71
N ALA A 79 29.61 -2.75 28.26
CA ALA A 79 29.07 -2.91 26.91
C ALA A 79 27.82 -2.04 26.66
N LYS A 80 27.01 -1.79 27.70
CA LYS A 80 25.83 -0.93 27.62
C LYS A 80 26.22 0.55 27.62
N LEU A 81 27.22 0.92 28.42
CA LEU A 81 27.79 2.27 28.43
C LEU A 81 28.42 2.62 27.07
N LEU A 82 29.20 1.70 26.49
CA LEU A 82 29.79 1.86 25.15
C LEU A 82 28.73 2.00 24.04
N CYS A 83 27.57 1.36 24.22
CA CYS A 83 26.46 1.50 23.28
C CYS A 83 25.84 2.90 23.35
N LEU A 84 25.65 3.44 24.56
CA LEU A 84 25.09 4.79 24.76
C LEU A 84 26.05 5.89 24.29
N VAL A 85 27.35 5.78 24.59
CA VAL A 85 28.38 6.72 24.11
C VAL A 85 28.42 6.74 22.58
N ARG A 86 28.21 5.59 21.92
CA ARG A 86 28.21 5.50 20.46
C ARG A 86 26.96 6.08 19.79
N ILE A 87 25.86 6.23 20.52
CA ILE A 87 24.60 6.77 20.00
C ILE A 87 24.56 8.30 20.14
N PHE A 88 25.16 8.86 21.19
CA PHE A 88 24.97 10.27 21.55
C PHE A 88 26.24 11.13 21.55
N ALA A 89 27.45 10.56 21.44
CA ALA A 89 28.67 11.36 21.47
C ALA A 89 29.08 11.87 20.08
N PRO A 90 29.51 13.15 19.96
CA PRO A 90 30.16 13.66 18.78
C PRO A 90 31.42 12.85 18.40
N PRO A 91 31.77 12.75 17.11
CA PRO A 91 32.86 11.90 16.63
C PRO A 91 34.23 12.15 17.31
N ALA A 92 34.51 13.40 17.68
CA ALA A 92 35.75 13.77 18.37
C ALA A 92 35.87 13.16 19.79
N ILE A 93 34.75 13.11 20.54
CA ILE A 93 34.71 12.52 21.89
C ILE A 93 34.81 10.99 21.79
N LEU A 94 34.18 10.39 20.79
CA LEU A 94 34.28 8.95 20.53
C LEU A 94 35.73 8.54 20.20
N ALA A 95 36.45 9.35 19.42
CA ALA A 95 37.84 9.10 19.08
C ALA A 95 38.77 9.18 20.31
N GLN A 96 38.57 10.19 21.17
CA GLN A 96 39.34 10.36 22.41
C GLN A 96 39.08 9.20 23.39
N ALA A 97 37.82 8.81 23.60
CA ALA A 97 37.44 7.70 24.47
C ALA A 97 38.01 6.35 23.99
N MET A 98 38.01 6.12 22.67
CA MET A 98 38.61 4.92 22.07
C MET A 98 40.14 4.91 22.18
N LYS A 99 40.79 6.08 22.24
CA LYS A 99 42.24 6.20 22.46
C LYS A 99 42.58 5.84 23.92
N SER A 100 41.81 6.34 24.89
CA SER A 100 41.97 6.01 26.32
C SER A 100 41.65 4.54 26.64
N LEU A 101 40.66 3.94 25.97
CA LEU A 101 40.35 2.51 26.15
C LEU A 101 41.44 1.59 25.61
N LYS A 102 42.11 1.98 24.52
CA LYS A 102 43.24 1.23 23.97
C LYS A 102 44.48 1.30 24.87
N SER A 103 44.71 2.43 25.55
CA SER A 103 45.80 2.55 26.51
C SER A 103 45.51 1.82 27.83
N ALA A 104 44.24 1.79 28.26
CA ALA A 104 43.85 1.13 29.52
C ALA A 104 43.82 -0.41 29.43
N PHE A 105 43.68 -0.99 28.23
CA PHE A 105 43.57 -2.44 28.06
C PHE A 105 44.47 -2.99 26.93
N PRO A 106 45.80 -2.99 27.11
CA PRO A 106 46.77 -3.38 26.08
C PRO A 106 46.72 -4.88 25.70
N PHE A 107 46.06 -5.74 26.49
CA PHE A 107 46.01 -7.20 26.30
C PHE A 107 44.80 -7.71 25.49
N LEU A 108 43.92 -6.83 25.00
CA LEU A 108 42.79 -7.23 24.16
C LEU A 108 43.24 -7.50 22.72
N HIS A 109 43.68 -8.74 22.45
CA HIS A 109 44.02 -9.21 21.11
C HIS A 109 42.81 -9.18 20.17
N TRP A 110 42.77 -8.21 19.27
CA TRP A 110 41.87 -8.19 18.12
C TRP A 110 42.39 -9.18 17.06
N ARG A 111 41.79 -10.39 17.01
CA ARG A 111 42.13 -11.39 15.98
C ARG A 111 41.62 -10.93 14.60
N GLY A 112 42.50 -10.36 13.79
CA GLY A 112 42.32 -10.23 12.34
C GLY A 112 42.43 -11.61 11.68
N ARG A 113 41.38 -12.02 10.93
CA ARG A 113 41.45 -13.23 10.10
C ARG A 113 42.23 -12.93 8.82
N ARG A 114 43.24 -13.75 8.55
CA ARG A 114 43.98 -13.80 7.28
C ARG A 114 43.05 -14.19 6.13
N ALA A 115 43.14 -13.46 5.02
CA ALA A 115 42.59 -13.83 3.74
C ALA A 115 43.61 -14.71 3.00
N GLY A 116 43.15 -15.82 2.43
CA GLY A 116 43.93 -16.69 1.56
C GLY A 116 43.00 -17.35 0.56
N CYS A 117 43.52 -17.55 -0.66
CA CYS A 117 42.92 -18.13 -1.86
C CYS A 117 42.18 -17.14 -2.78
N LEU A 118 42.95 -16.57 -3.71
CA LEU A 118 42.49 -15.98 -4.96
C LEU A 118 42.40 -17.10 -6.02
N ALA A 119 41.25 -17.22 -6.67
CA ALA A 119 41.09 -17.81 -8.00
C ALA A 119 40.15 -16.88 -8.80
N PRO A 120 40.35 -16.71 -10.12
CA PRO A 120 39.68 -15.66 -10.88
C PRO A 120 38.28 -16.13 -11.29
N PHE A 121 37.24 -15.51 -10.75
CA PHE A 121 35.86 -15.60 -11.22
C PHE A 121 35.25 -14.20 -11.19
N ASP A 122 35.60 -13.38 -12.19
CA ASP A 122 35.27 -11.94 -12.25
C ASP A 122 33.92 -11.61 -12.91
N ALA A 123 32.95 -12.53 -12.91
CA ALA A 123 31.63 -12.27 -13.53
C ALA A 123 30.48 -12.02 -12.54
N CYS A 124 30.69 -12.16 -11.22
CA CYS A 124 29.57 -12.13 -10.26
C CYS A 124 29.87 -11.39 -8.94
N THR A 125 30.87 -10.52 -8.89
CA THR A 125 31.15 -9.74 -7.69
C THR A 125 30.28 -8.47 -7.71
N PRO A 126 29.22 -8.36 -6.88
CA PRO A 126 28.47 -7.11 -6.80
C PRO A 126 29.42 -6.00 -6.32
N PRO A 127 29.30 -4.76 -6.83
CA PRO A 127 30.20 -3.68 -6.44
C PRO A 127 30.23 -3.51 -4.93
N GLN A 128 31.42 -3.58 -4.34
CA GLN A 128 31.67 -3.42 -2.90
C GLN A 128 31.51 -1.95 -2.47
N ALA A 129 30.33 -1.38 -2.68
CA ALA A 129 29.94 -0.17 -1.98
C ALA A 129 29.46 -0.56 -0.57
N SER A 130 29.98 0.11 0.46
CA SER A 130 29.58 -0.13 1.85
C SER A 130 28.06 0.00 2.00
N ALA A 131 27.45 -0.91 2.75
CA ALA A 131 25.98 -0.96 2.90
C ALA A 131 25.39 0.39 3.34
N GLN A 132 26.13 1.19 4.10
CA GLN A 132 25.72 2.52 4.57
C GLN A 132 25.63 3.58 3.45
N ASN A 133 26.50 3.53 2.42
CA ASN A 133 26.46 4.50 1.31
C ASN A 133 25.34 4.23 0.28
N ARG A 134 24.76 3.01 0.26
CA ARG A 134 23.59 2.71 -0.58
C ARG A 134 22.28 3.30 -0.04
N PHE A 135 22.22 3.68 1.24
CA PHE A 135 20.98 4.17 1.87
C PHE A 135 20.80 5.70 1.79
N ALA A 136 21.89 6.48 1.70
CA ALA A 136 21.81 7.94 1.70
C ALA A 136 21.57 8.56 0.31
N LEU A 137 22.05 7.90 -0.76
CA LEU A 137 21.96 8.41 -2.15
C LEU A 137 20.62 8.15 -2.87
N SER A 138 19.64 7.52 -2.20
CA SER A 138 18.34 7.16 -2.80
C SER A 138 17.15 7.95 -2.21
N LEU A 139 17.40 8.91 -1.32
CA LEU A 139 16.36 9.77 -0.73
C LEU A 139 15.84 10.83 -1.71
N THR A 140 16.58 11.12 -2.78
CA THR A 140 16.12 11.99 -3.89
C THR A 140 15.39 11.19 -4.97
N GLY A 141 14.83 10.02 -4.62
CA GLY A 141 14.23 9.03 -5.52
C GLY A 141 13.36 9.69 -6.57
N GLU A 142 13.94 9.91 -7.74
CA GLU A 142 13.25 10.61 -8.79
C GLU A 142 12.11 9.72 -9.27
N ASP A 143 10.89 10.26 -9.31
CA ASP A 143 9.74 9.68 -10.02
C ASP A 143 9.98 9.50 -11.54
N LYS A 144 11.23 9.63 -11.99
CA LYS A 144 11.67 9.51 -13.35
C LYS A 144 11.69 8.05 -13.78
N PRO A 145 11.12 7.72 -14.95
CA PRO A 145 11.28 6.38 -15.51
C PRO A 145 12.76 6.07 -15.74
N PRO A 146 13.17 4.79 -15.61
CA PRO A 146 14.52 4.39 -15.97
C PRO A 146 14.78 4.71 -17.45
N ARG A 147 16.06 4.75 -17.82
CA ARG A 147 16.43 4.83 -19.24
C ARG A 147 16.06 3.52 -19.92
N ALA A 148 15.60 3.59 -21.17
CA ALA A 148 15.37 2.41 -21.99
C ALA A 148 16.66 1.59 -22.08
N ILE A 149 16.53 0.27 -21.93
CA ILE A 149 17.64 -0.67 -22.09
C ILE A 149 17.73 -1.02 -23.58
N GLY A 150 18.93 -0.93 -24.17
CA GLY A 150 19.12 -1.35 -25.56
C GLY A 150 18.79 -2.83 -25.73
N HIS A 151 18.16 -3.18 -26.86
CA HIS A 151 17.62 -4.52 -27.10
C HIS A 151 18.66 -5.64 -26.91
N ASP A 152 19.89 -5.46 -27.40
CA ASP A 152 20.96 -6.48 -27.25
C ASP A 152 21.37 -6.68 -25.79
N HIS A 153 21.45 -5.59 -25.01
CA HIS A 153 21.73 -5.68 -23.58
C HIS A 153 20.59 -6.38 -22.84
N LEU A 154 19.35 -6.07 -23.21
CA LEU A 154 18.17 -6.72 -22.64
C LEU A 154 18.13 -8.21 -22.96
N ALA A 155 18.44 -8.61 -24.20
CA ALA A 155 18.57 -9.99 -24.62
C ALA A 155 19.64 -10.73 -23.79
N ALA A 156 20.83 -10.14 -23.63
CA ALA A 156 21.89 -10.70 -22.79
C ALA A 156 21.45 -10.87 -21.33
N MET A 157 20.72 -9.90 -20.77
CA MET A 157 20.13 -10.00 -19.43
C MET A 157 19.10 -11.12 -19.31
N VAL A 158 18.27 -11.31 -20.34
CA VAL A 158 17.28 -12.40 -20.42
C VAL A 158 17.98 -13.76 -20.48
N GLU A 159 18.97 -13.94 -21.36
CA GLU A 159 19.72 -15.20 -21.44
C GLU A 159 20.42 -15.53 -20.12
N ALA A 160 21.05 -14.55 -19.49
CA ALA A 160 21.65 -14.73 -18.15
C ALA A 160 20.61 -15.12 -17.08
N ALA A 161 19.36 -14.66 -17.20
CA ALA A 161 18.28 -14.98 -16.27
C ALA A 161 17.74 -16.40 -16.42
N ARG A 162 17.82 -16.98 -17.63
CA ARG A 162 17.41 -18.37 -17.95
C ARG A 162 18.34 -19.40 -17.32
N ILE A 163 19.62 -19.08 -17.19
CA ILE A 163 20.61 -19.99 -16.59
C ILE A 163 20.15 -20.42 -15.19
N PRO A 164 19.95 -21.73 -14.93
CA PRO A 164 19.61 -22.23 -13.62
C PRO A 164 20.69 -21.83 -12.61
N ARG A 165 20.28 -21.23 -11.49
CA ARG A 165 21.24 -20.87 -10.44
C ARG A 165 21.83 -22.13 -9.84
N SER A 166 23.17 -22.22 -9.85
CA SER A 166 23.86 -23.28 -9.14
C SER A 166 23.49 -23.23 -7.65
N ARG A 167 23.30 -24.41 -7.05
CA ARG A 167 23.00 -24.54 -5.61
C ARG A 167 24.12 -23.99 -4.71
N GLU A 168 25.29 -23.73 -5.30
CA GLU A 168 26.52 -23.32 -4.62
C GLU A 168 26.54 -21.84 -4.21
N CYS A 169 25.68 -20.99 -4.79
CA CYS A 169 25.46 -19.62 -4.32
C CYS A 169 24.61 -19.54 -3.02
N ARG A 170 24.90 -20.41 -2.04
CA ARG A 170 24.40 -20.19 -0.68
C ARG A 170 25.19 -19.03 -0.09
N HIS A 171 24.66 -17.81 -0.24
CA HIS A 171 25.14 -16.64 0.48
C HIS A 171 24.96 -16.85 1.98
N ALA A 172 25.95 -17.51 2.63
CA ALA A 172 25.91 -17.97 4.01
C ALA A 172 25.81 -16.84 5.07
N LYS A 173 25.55 -15.61 4.65
CA LYS A 173 25.54 -14.41 5.51
C LYS A 173 24.30 -13.51 5.31
N LEU A 174 23.41 -13.79 4.35
CA LEU A 174 22.21 -12.99 4.17
C LEU A 174 21.07 -13.53 5.05
N THR A 175 20.34 -12.61 5.68
CA THR A 175 19.04 -12.94 6.27
C THR A 175 18.06 -13.32 5.15
N LYS A 176 16.99 -14.06 5.49
CA LYS A 176 15.94 -14.42 4.53
C LYS A 176 15.37 -13.21 3.78
N ALA A 177 15.18 -12.07 4.47
CA ALA A 177 14.64 -10.86 3.87
C ALA A 177 15.61 -10.22 2.87
N GLU A 178 16.90 -10.19 3.20
CA GLU A 178 17.94 -9.68 2.28
C GLU A 178 18.10 -10.60 1.07
N TYR A 179 18.06 -11.91 1.28
CA TYR A 179 18.06 -12.89 0.19
C TYR A 179 16.84 -12.72 -0.71
N ASP A 180 15.64 -12.61 -0.15
CA ASP A 180 14.40 -12.40 -0.92
C ASP A 180 14.45 -11.10 -1.73
N TYR A 181 14.99 -10.03 -1.15
CA TYR A 181 15.20 -8.76 -1.85
C TYR A 181 16.18 -8.93 -3.00
N TRP A 182 17.40 -9.41 -2.71
CA TRP A 182 18.45 -9.62 -3.71
C TRP A 182 18.00 -10.56 -4.84
N TYR A 183 17.32 -11.65 -4.49
CA TYR A 183 16.77 -12.59 -5.46
C TYR A 183 15.79 -11.90 -6.40
N ARG A 184 14.85 -11.09 -5.85
CA ARG A 184 13.89 -10.31 -6.65
C ARG A 184 14.54 -9.16 -7.41
N SER A 185 15.71 -8.71 -6.99
CA SER A 185 16.53 -7.75 -7.73
C SER A 185 17.22 -8.35 -8.96
N THR A 186 17.03 -9.63 -9.24
CA THR A 186 17.47 -10.24 -10.49
C THR A 186 16.28 -10.55 -11.38
N LEU A 187 16.46 -10.41 -12.69
CA LEU A 187 15.39 -10.61 -13.66
C LEU A 187 14.79 -12.03 -13.56
N GLY A 188 15.63 -13.06 -13.47
CA GLY A 188 15.16 -14.45 -13.30
C GLY A 188 14.50 -14.71 -11.93
N GLY A 189 14.93 -14.03 -10.87
CA GLY A 189 14.29 -14.15 -9.57
C GLY A 189 12.95 -13.42 -9.48
N TRP A 190 12.83 -12.27 -10.14
CA TRP A 190 11.55 -11.59 -10.37
C TRP A 190 10.59 -12.49 -11.14
N ALA A 191 10.99 -12.98 -12.33
CA ALA A 191 10.13 -13.78 -13.21
C ALA A 191 9.57 -15.02 -12.49
N ARG A 192 10.43 -15.79 -11.80
CA ARG A 192 10.01 -16.96 -11.02
C ARG A 192 9.05 -16.59 -9.88
N THR A 193 9.30 -15.47 -9.20
CA THR A 193 8.41 -14.99 -8.12
C THR A 193 7.05 -14.54 -8.67
N ALA A 194 7.04 -13.81 -9.79
CA ALA A 194 5.84 -13.31 -10.44
C ALA A 194 4.97 -14.47 -10.96
N ALA A 195 5.55 -15.40 -11.72
CA ALA A 195 4.87 -16.59 -12.21
C ALA A 195 4.26 -17.44 -11.08
N GLY A 196 5.00 -17.64 -9.97
CA GLY A 196 4.47 -18.34 -8.79
C GLY A 196 3.27 -17.64 -8.15
N LYS A 197 3.30 -16.30 -8.04
CA LYS A 197 2.18 -15.50 -7.51
C LYS A 197 0.96 -15.54 -8.43
N ILE A 198 1.18 -15.48 -9.75
CA ILE A 198 0.14 -15.56 -10.78
C ILE A 198 -0.62 -16.88 -10.67
N ARG A 199 0.09 -18.02 -10.70
CA ARG A 199 -0.52 -19.36 -10.58
C ARG A 199 -1.35 -19.50 -9.30
N LEU A 200 -0.82 -19.01 -8.18
CA LEU A 200 -1.54 -19.04 -6.90
C LEU A 200 -2.82 -18.20 -6.93
N ARG A 201 -2.78 -17.03 -7.58
CA ARG A 201 -3.93 -16.13 -7.71
C ARG A 201 -5.04 -16.74 -8.56
N ASP A 202 -4.68 -17.36 -9.69
CA ASP A 202 -5.67 -18.00 -10.56
C ASP A 202 -6.21 -19.30 -9.99
N LYS A 203 -5.37 -20.12 -9.35
CA LYS A 203 -5.83 -21.29 -8.60
C LYS A 203 -6.88 -20.92 -7.55
N ARG A 204 -6.68 -19.82 -6.81
CA ARG A 204 -7.65 -19.33 -5.81
C ARG A 204 -8.97 -18.85 -6.43
N LYS A 205 -8.95 -18.45 -7.70
CA LYS A 205 -10.12 -17.97 -8.44
C LYS A 205 -10.73 -19.05 -9.35
N GLY A 206 -10.18 -20.26 -9.37
CA GLY A 206 -10.61 -21.32 -10.29
C GLY A 206 -10.37 -21.00 -11.77
N ARG A 207 -9.35 -20.19 -12.08
CA ARG A 207 -8.98 -19.83 -13.46
C ARG A 207 -7.78 -20.63 -13.92
N GLU A 208 -7.68 -20.84 -15.23
CA GLU A 208 -6.53 -21.47 -15.87
C GLU A 208 -5.28 -20.59 -15.76
N SER A 209 -4.10 -21.19 -15.64
CA SER A 209 -2.84 -20.46 -15.76
C SER A 209 -1.73 -21.37 -16.30
N ASN A 210 -1.12 -20.96 -17.42
CA ASN A 210 0.01 -21.65 -18.05
C ASN A 210 1.24 -20.71 -18.23
N VAL A 211 1.26 -19.60 -17.48
CA VAL A 211 2.39 -18.65 -17.44
C VAL A 211 3.45 -19.15 -16.47
N ASP A 212 4.66 -19.35 -17.00
CA ASP A 212 5.87 -19.71 -16.24
C ASP A 212 6.90 -18.57 -16.27
N ALA A 213 8.08 -18.82 -15.71
CA ALA A 213 9.12 -17.80 -15.64
C ALA A 213 9.73 -17.50 -17.03
N GLU A 214 9.88 -18.51 -17.88
CA GLU A 214 10.44 -18.36 -19.23
C GLU A 214 9.53 -17.47 -20.07
N HIS A 215 8.22 -17.71 -20.03
CA HIS A 215 7.27 -16.86 -20.74
C HIS A 215 7.32 -15.38 -20.30
N LEU A 216 7.54 -15.12 -19.00
CA LEU A 216 7.69 -13.74 -18.53
C LEU A 216 9.00 -13.10 -18.99
N LEU A 217 10.07 -13.87 -19.18
CA LEU A 217 11.31 -13.39 -19.78
C LEU A 217 11.14 -13.11 -21.27
N ASP A 218 10.41 -13.98 -21.98
CA ASP A 218 10.05 -13.77 -23.39
C ASP A 218 9.28 -12.45 -23.54
N LEU A 219 8.27 -12.19 -22.70
CA LEU A 219 7.52 -10.93 -22.70
C LEU A 219 8.40 -9.70 -22.42
N VAL A 220 9.45 -9.81 -21.59
CA VAL A 220 10.39 -8.71 -21.36
C VAL A 220 11.13 -8.37 -22.65
N LEU A 221 11.60 -9.40 -23.37
CA LEU A 221 12.31 -9.23 -24.63
C LEU A 221 11.39 -8.72 -25.74
N GLU A 222 10.23 -9.35 -25.92
CA GLU A 222 9.20 -8.98 -26.91
C GLU A 222 8.76 -7.51 -26.76
N GLN A 223 8.62 -7.03 -25.52
CA GLN A 223 8.24 -5.64 -25.25
C GLN A 223 9.43 -4.67 -25.15
N GLY A 224 10.67 -5.13 -25.34
CA GLY A 224 11.87 -4.28 -25.20
C GLY A 224 12.04 -3.67 -23.80
N GLY A 225 11.49 -4.31 -22.76
CA GLY A 225 11.49 -3.78 -21.39
C GLY A 225 10.57 -2.56 -21.19
N LEU A 226 9.68 -2.28 -22.14
CA LEU A 226 8.74 -1.16 -22.10
C LEU A 226 7.37 -1.58 -21.57
N CYS A 227 6.67 -0.65 -20.93
CA CYS A 227 5.29 -0.85 -20.49
C CYS A 227 4.36 -0.96 -21.71
N SER A 228 3.58 -2.04 -21.78
CA SER A 228 2.65 -2.30 -22.89
C SER A 228 1.58 -1.23 -23.09
N TYR A 229 1.22 -0.44 -22.06
CA TYR A 229 0.18 0.58 -22.18
C TYR A 229 0.71 1.97 -22.52
N SER A 230 1.90 2.32 -22.01
CA SER A 230 2.42 3.70 -22.09
C SER A 230 3.73 3.83 -22.87
N GLY A 231 4.38 2.73 -23.22
CA GLY A 231 5.72 2.74 -23.81
C GLY A 231 6.84 3.17 -22.84
N ILE A 232 6.53 3.50 -21.58
CA ILE A 232 7.54 3.90 -20.60
C ILE A 232 8.47 2.73 -20.26
N PRO A 233 9.80 2.94 -20.20
CA PRO A 233 10.73 1.93 -19.72
C PRO A 233 10.41 1.50 -18.28
N MET A 234 10.37 0.20 -18.02
CA MET A 234 10.13 -0.34 -16.69
C MET A 234 11.43 -0.67 -15.97
N GLU A 235 11.44 -0.55 -14.65
CA GLU A 235 12.58 -0.95 -13.82
C GLU A 235 12.47 -2.44 -13.48
N LEU A 236 13.42 -3.22 -14.03
CA LEU A 236 13.44 -4.67 -13.99
C LEU A 236 14.23 -5.24 -12.80
N LEU A 237 15.16 -4.47 -12.22
CA LEU A 237 16.16 -4.99 -11.28
C LEU A 237 16.02 -4.42 -9.86
N LYS A 238 15.15 -3.43 -9.65
CA LYS A 238 14.91 -2.83 -8.32
C LYS A 238 13.47 -3.10 -7.88
N PRO A 239 13.23 -4.08 -6.99
CA PRO A 239 11.87 -4.53 -6.62
C PRO A 239 10.96 -3.46 -6.02
N ASN A 240 11.55 -2.40 -5.46
CA ASN A 240 10.82 -1.33 -4.80
C ASN A 240 10.77 -0.04 -5.63
N SER A 241 11.42 -0.01 -6.79
CA SER A 241 11.48 1.20 -7.62
C SER A 241 10.12 1.76 -8.03
N HIS A 242 10.14 3.05 -8.37
CA HIS A 242 9.16 3.65 -9.26
C HIS A 242 9.24 2.93 -10.62
N TRP A 243 8.11 2.74 -11.29
CA TRP A 243 8.05 2.09 -12.61
C TRP A 243 8.42 0.60 -12.62
N ARG A 244 8.27 -0.09 -11.49
CA ARG A 244 8.50 -1.53 -11.41
C ARG A 244 7.57 -2.28 -12.37
N VAL A 245 8.08 -3.36 -12.96
CA VAL A 245 7.29 -4.23 -13.83
C VAL A 245 6.22 -5.02 -13.07
N SER A 246 5.02 -5.09 -13.63
CA SER A 246 3.90 -5.94 -13.21
C SER A 246 3.34 -6.72 -14.39
N VAL A 247 2.73 -7.87 -14.11
CA VAL A 247 2.07 -8.71 -15.13
C VAL A 247 0.57 -8.42 -15.11
N GLU A 248 0.03 -8.03 -16.26
CA GLU A 248 -1.38 -7.73 -16.45
C GLU A 248 -2.03 -8.68 -17.45
N ARG A 249 -3.35 -8.86 -17.34
CA ARG A 249 -4.12 -9.62 -18.33
C ARG A 249 -4.62 -8.66 -19.40
N LYS A 250 -4.56 -9.07 -20.67
CA LYS A 250 -5.20 -8.33 -21.76
C LYS A 250 -6.73 -8.43 -21.62
N ASP A 251 -7.24 -9.62 -21.34
CA ASP A 251 -8.64 -9.89 -21.01
C ASP A 251 -8.78 -10.43 -19.58
N VAL A 252 -9.61 -9.76 -18.78
CA VAL A 252 -9.88 -10.12 -17.38
C VAL A 252 -10.73 -11.37 -17.18
N HIS A 253 -11.50 -11.76 -18.20
CA HIS A 253 -12.35 -12.95 -18.17
C HIS A 253 -11.54 -14.23 -18.25
N HIS A 254 -10.37 -14.16 -18.90
CA HIS A 254 -9.42 -15.26 -18.97
C HIS A 254 -8.44 -15.23 -17.80
N GLY A 255 -7.79 -16.37 -17.56
CA GLY A 255 -6.68 -16.45 -16.61
C GLY A 255 -5.40 -15.82 -17.15
N TYR A 256 -4.32 -15.92 -16.40
CA TYR A 256 -2.97 -15.64 -16.88
C TYR A 256 -2.51 -16.82 -17.73
N ILE A 257 -2.88 -16.78 -19.00
CA ILE A 257 -2.46 -17.71 -20.03
C ILE A 257 -1.54 -17.02 -21.04
N ARG A 258 -0.67 -17.79 -21.69
CA ARG A 258 0.20 -17.34 -22.80
C ARG A 258 -0.67 -16.66 -23.87
N GLY A 259 -0.24 -15.49 -24.33
CA GLY A 259 -1.01 -14.65 -25.27
C GLY A 259 -2.01 -13.69 -24.62
N ASN A 260 -2.54 -14.01 -23.43
CA ASN A 260 -3.44 -13.12 -22.66
C ASN A 260 -2.71 -12.28 -21.60
N CYS A 261 -1.39 -12.23 -21.62
CA CYS A 261 -0.60 -11.46 -20.66
C CYS A 261 0.24 -10.39 -21.36
N CYS A 262 0.49 -9.30 -20.66
CA CYS A 262 1.50 -8.31 -21.02
C CYS A 262 2.17 -7.76 -19.76
N LEU A 263 3.29 -7.07 -19.94
CA LEU A 263 3.99 -6.39 -18.86
C LEU A 263 3.65 -4.90 -18.87
N ILE A 264 3.30 -4.38 -17.69
CA ILE A 264 2.96 -2.97 -17.49
C ILE A 264 3.75 -2.40 -16.32
N ALA A 265 3.95 -1.09 -16.31
CA ALA A 265 4.40 -0.41 -15.10
C ALA A 265 3.35 -0.60 -14.00
N ALA A 266 3.78 -0.93 -12.79
CA ALA A 266 2.88 -1.28 -11.70
C ALA A 266 1.95 -0.13 -11.26
N GLU A 267 2.30 1.10 -11.62
CA GLU A 267 1.45 2.29 -11.53
C GLU A 267 0.09 2.08 -12.21
N PHE A 268 0.06 1.38 -13.35
CA PHE A 268 -1.15 1.06 -14.09
C PHE A 268 -1.87 -0.20 -13.56
N ASN A 269 -1.31 -0.89 -12.55
CA ASN A 269 -1.93 -2.08 -11.96
C ASN A 269 -2.90 -1.69 -10.83
N SER A 270 -3.94 -0.95 -11.19
CA SER A 270 -5.00 -0.52 -10.28
C SER A 270 -5.87 -1.70 -9.84
N ILE A 271 -6.49 -1.57 -8.66
CA ILE A 271 -7.44 -2.59 -8.20
C ILE A 271 -8.72 -2.48 -9.02
N VAL A 272 -9.13 -3.59 -9.63
CA VAL A 272 -10.45 -3.69 -10.25
C VAL A 272 -11.51 -3.76 -9.15
N HIS A 273 -12.27 -2.70 -8.98
CA HIS A 273 -13.43 -2.70 -8.09
C HIS A 273 -14.54 -3.53 -8.75
N LYS A 274 -14.89 -4.67 -8.16
CA LYS A 274 -16.01 -5.49 -8.66
C LYS A 274 -17.29 -4.67 -8.54
N VAL A 275 -17.91 -4.36 -9.67
CA VAL A 275 -19.31 -3.95 -9.71
C VAL A 275 -20.12 -5.15 -9.22
N SER A 276 -20.87 -4.98 -8.14
CA SER A 276 -21.39 -6.11 -7.34
C SER A 276 -22.52 -6.89 -7.98
N ASP A 277 -23.03 -6.50 -9.16
CA ASP A 277 -24.23 -7.11 -9.71
C ASP A 277 -23.99 -7.64 -11.13
N GLY A 278 -24.03 -8.97 -11.28
CA GLY A 278 -23.78 -9.71 -12.53
C GLY A 278 -24.85 -9.53 -13.62
N SER A 279 -25.46 -8.35 -13.75
CA SER A 279 -26.48 -8.07 -14.77
C SER A 279 -26.25 -6.80 -15.60
N CYS A 280 -25.13 -6.11 -15.45
CA CYS A 280 -24.83 -4.93 -16.27
C CYS A 280 -23.55 -5.15 -17.08
N SER A 281 -23.74 -5.51 -18.34
CA SER A 281 -22.72 -5.73 -19.36
C SER A 281 -22.43 -4.43 -20.12
N SER A 282 -21.67 -3.50 -19.52
CA SER A 282 -21.01 -2.32 -20.16
C SER A 282 -20.26 -1.45 -19.13
N PRO A 283 -19.30 -0.57 -19.50
CA PRO A 283 -17.92 -0.94 -19.90
C PRO A 283 -16.83 -0.16 -19.12
N GLY A 284 -17.20 0.66 -18.15
CA GLY A 284 -16.25 1.40 -17.31
C GLY A 284 -15.64 0.46 -16.29
N THR A 285 -14.39 0.10 -16.53
CA THR A 285 -13.56 -0.55 -15.52
C THR A 285 -12.60 0.50 -14.98
N THR A 286 -12.36 0.49 -13.66
CA THR A 286 -11.28 1.27 -13.05
C THR A 286 -9.88 0.77 -13.47
N GLN A 287 -9.83 -0.15 -14.44
CA GLN A 287 -8.66 -0.78 -14.98
C GLN A 287 -8.10 0.09 -16.10
N TRP A 288 -6.78 0.17 -16.14
CA TRP A 288 -6.09 0.77 -17.27
C TRP A 288 -6.14 -0.16 -18.49
N SER A 289 -6.33 0.44 -19.66
CA SER A 289 -6.08 -0.18 -20.97
C SER A 289 -5.13 0.72 -21.76
N GLU A 290 -4.63 0.21 -22.89
CA GLU A 290 -3.80 1.01 -23.79
C GLU A 290 -4.58 2.20 -24.34
N GLU A 291 -5.82 1.97 -24.79
CA GLU A 291 -6.72 3.00 -25.30
C GLU A 291 -6.95 4.09 -24.26
N LYS A 292 -7.21 3.70 -23.01
CA LYS A 292 -7.45 4.63 -21.91
C LYS A 292 -6.20 5.46 -21.57
N VAL A 293 -5.00 4.88 -21.67
CA VAL A 293 -3.75 5.65 -21.51
C VAL A 293 -3.61 6.69 -22.61
N GLN A 294 -3.95 6.37 -23.86
CA GLN A 294 -3.91 7.35 -24.96
C GLN A 294 -5.01 8.43 -24.81
N GLU A 295 -6.17 8.04 -24.31
CA GLU A 295 -7.32 8.93 -24.13
C GLU A 295 -7.04 10.08 -23.13
N VAL A 296 -6.21 9.84 -22.11
CA VAL A 296 -5.88 10.85 -21.08
C VAL A 296 -5.38 12.17 -21.70
N VAL A 297 -4.60 12.11 -22.78
CA VAL A 297 -4.07 13.32 -23.45
C VAL A 297 -5.21 14.21 -23.96
N HIS A 298 -6.26 13.60 -24.51
CA HIS A 298 -7.45 14.30 -25.02
C HIS A 298 -8.40 14.70 -23.89
N VAL A 299 -8.61 13.81 -22.92
CA VAL A 299 -9.57 14.05 -21.83
C VAL A 299 -9.11 15.18 -20.91
N ARG A 300 -7.80 15.28 -20.63
CA ARG A 300 -7.27 16.34 -19.75
C ARG A 300 -7.37 17.75 -20.36
N THR A 301 -7.42 17.89 -21.68
CA THR A 301 -7.57 19.19 -22.36
C THR A 301 -9.03 19.62 -22.52
N ARG A 302 -10.00 18.74 -22.25
CA ARG A 302 -11.42 19.07 -22.31
C ARG A 302 -11.74 20.20 -21.33
N GLN A 303 -12.38 21.26 -21.82
CA GLN A 303 -12.83 22.38 -20.99
C GLN A 303 -13.97 21.93 -20.05
N LEU A 304 -13.94 22.40 -18.80
CA LEU A 304 -14.99 22.17 -17.82
C LEU A 304 -15.80 23.44 -17.61
N GLN A 305 -17.12 23.27 -17.53
CA GLN A 305 -18.04 24.36 -17.21
C GLN A 305 -17.99 24.64 -15.71
N MET A 306 -17.13 25.58 -15.31
CA MET A 306 -16.90 25.91 -13.90
C MET A 306 -18.17 26.40 -13.18
N GLN A 307 -19.06 27.10 -13.88
CA GLN A 307 -20.34 27.52 -13.32
C GLN A 307 -21.22 26.31 -12.96
N GLN A 308 -21.36 25.34 -13.88
CA GLN A 308 -22.11 24.10 -13.61
C GLN A 308 -21.51 23.34 -12.41
N LEU A 309 -20.17 23.26 -12.33
CA LEU A 309 -19.50 22.63 -11.19
C LEU A 309 -19.84 23.32 -9.86
N GLN A 310 -19.86 24.66 -9.84
CA GLN A 310 -20.24 25.43 -8.65
C GLN A 310 -21.71 25.20 -8.25
N GLU A 311 -22.62 25.15 -9.22
CA GLU A 311 -24.04 24.86 -9.00
C GLU A 311 -24.25 23.43 -8.48
N ASP A 312 -23.54 22.45 -9.03
CA ASP A 312 -23.56 21.06 -8.58
C ASP A 312 -23.03 20.94 -7.15
N ILE A 313 -21.94 21.66 -6.81
CA ILE A 313 -21.38 21.72 -5.46
C ILE A 313 -22.37 22.38 -4.49
N ALA A 314 -23.00 23.49 -4.88
CA ALA A 314 -24.00 24.17 -4.07
C ALA A 314 -25.18 23.24 -3.77
N THR A 315 -25.65 22.51 -4.78
CA THR A 315 -26.68 21.47 -4.65
C THR A 315 -26.22 20.34 -3.73
N ALA A 316 -24.97 19.89 -3.85
CA ALA A 316 -24.42 18.82 -3.03
C ALA A 316 -24.27 19.20 -1.54
N ARG A 317 -24.02 20.48 -1.23
CA ARG A 317 -23.98 21.00 0.15
C ARG A 317 -25.35 20.98 0.80
N GLN A 318 -26.40 21.23 0.03
CA GLN A 318 -27.77 21.15 0.52
C GLN A 318 -28.07 19.70 0.96
N ARG A 319 -28.59 19.55 2.17
CA ARG A 319 -29.10 18.25 2.61
C ARG A 319 -30.39 18.03 1.82
N PRO A 320 -30.50 16.95 1.02
CA PRO A 320 -31.73 16.70 0.30
C PRO A 320 -32.86 16.65 1.31
N HIS A 321 -33.90 17.46 1.08
CA HIS A 321 -35.12 17.36 1.85
C HIS A 321 -35.76 16.03 1.47
N ILE A 322 -35.39 14.98 2.20
CA ILE A 322 -36.06 13.69 2.11
C ILE A 322 -37.45 13.97 2.66
N ALA A 323 -38.40 14.26 1.76
CA ALA A 323 -39.80 14.37 2.12
C ALA A 323 -40.11 13.18 3.02
N ASN A 324 -40.57 13.45 4.24
CA ASN A 324 -40.88 12.40 5.20
C ASN A 324 -41.92 11.50 4.54
N VAL A 325 -41.46 10.41 3.92
CA VAL A 325 -42.35 9.42 3.34
C VAL A 325 -43.15 8.91 4.51
N SER A 326 -44.43 9.27 4.52
CA SER A 326 -45.41 8.89 5.53
C SER A 326 -45.13 7.45 5.95
N ARG A 327 -44.75 7.26 7.22
CA ARG A 327 -44.48 5.94 7.76
C ARG A 327 -45.80 5.20 7.76
N LEU A 328 -46.03 4.33 6.78
CA LEU A 328 -47.16 3.41 6.80
C LEU A 328 -47.15 2.67 8.15
N THR A 329 -48.25 2.79 8.89
CA THR A 329 -48.36 2.45 10.32
C THR A 329 -48.48 0.96 10.59
N PHE A 330 -48.77 0.13 9.59
CA PHE A 330 -48.87 -1.32 9.75
C PHE A 330 -48.02 -2.08 8.74
N ARG A 331 -47.29 -3.08 9.23
CA ARG A 331 -46.33 -3.87 8.45
C ARG A 331 -46.37 -5.36 8.76
N GLY A 332 -47.55 -5.90 9.04
CA GLY A 332 -47.75 -7.35 9.18
C GLY A 332 -47.56 -8.09 7.85
N PRO A 333 -47.25 -9.40 7.91
CA PRO A 333 -47.32 -10.26 6.73
C PRO A 333 -48.76 -10.36 6.21
N ASP A 334 -48.93 -10.63 4.91
CA ASP A 334 -50.22 -11.05 4.36
C ASP A 334 -50.54 -12.53 4.67
N ALA A 335 -51.66 -13.04 4.16
CA ALA A 335 -52.06 -14.43 4.31
C ALA A 335 -51.04 -15.44 3.74
N GLU A 336 -50.15 -14.99 2.83
CA GLU A 336 -49.10 -15.80 2.20
C GLU A 336 -47.72 -15.59 2.84
N SER A 337 -47.65 -14.94 4.02
CA SER A 337 -46.38 -14.61 4.70
C SER A 337 -45.46 -13.70 3.88
N LYS A 338 -45.99 -12.92 2.93
CA LYS A 338 -45.24 -11.89 2.21
C LYS A 338 -45.34 -10.57 2.97
N PHE A 339 -44.34 -9.72 2.77
CA PHE A 339 -44.25 -8.39 3.35
C PHE A 339 -44.29 -7.33 2.26
N ARG A 340 -45.09 -6.28 2.44
CA ARG A 340 -45.15 -5.16 1.51
C ARG A 340 -43.93 -4.26 1.66
N CYS A 341 -43.20 -4.03 0.57
CA CYS A 341 -42.08 -3.08 0.56
C CYS A 341 -42.61 -1.63 0.64
N ASN A 342 -42.11 -0.82 1.59
CA ASN A 342 -42.55 0.58 1.74
C ASN A 342 -42.05 1.51 0.61
N CYS A 343 -41.14 1.02 -0.24
CA CYS A 343 -40.57 1.79 -1.35
C CYS A 343 -41.31 1.50 -2.66
N CYS A 344 -41.40 0.24 -3.09
CA CYS A 344 -42.05 -0.13 -4.35
C CYS A 344 -43.52 -0.57 -4.19
N GLY A 345 -44.02 -0.72 -2.97
CA GLY A 345 -45.39 -1.18 -2.71
C GLY A 345 -45.66 -2.66 -3.00
N VAL A 346 -44.68 -3.40 -3.52
CA VAL A 346 -44.79 -4.82 -3.91
C VAL A 346 -44.67 -5.73 -2.69
N TRP A 347 -45.52 -6.76 -2.61
CA TRP A 347 -45.47 -7.84 -1.63
C TRP A 347 -44.40 -8.86 -2.02
N GLN A 348 -43.44 -9.12 -1.13
CA GLN A 348 -42.33 -10.06 -1.38
C GLN A 348 -42.09 -10.97 -0.17
N LEU A 349 -41.49 -12.13 -0.41
CA LEU A 349 -41.07 -13.04 0.67
C LEU A 349 -40.03 -12.38 1.59
N ALA A 350 -39.98 -12.83 2.85
CA ALA A 350 -39.08 -12.33 3.88
C ALA A 350 -37.59 -12.34 3.47
N GLU A 351 -37.17 -13.35 2.71
CA GLU A 351 -35.80 -13.47 2.17
C GLU A 351 -35.39 -12.32 1.24
N ASN A 352 -36.37 -11.60 0.67
CA ASN A 352 -36.12 -10.43 -0.16
C ASN A 352 -35.98 -9.14 0.66
N PHE A 353 -35.94 -9.22 1.99
CA PHE A 353 -35.65 -8.12 2.90
C PHE A 353 -34.36 -8.41 3.66
N TYR A 354 -33.68 -7.35 4.12
CA TYR A 354 -32.59 -7.50 5.08
C TYR A 354 -33.18 -7.73 6.48
N SER A 355 -32.51 -8.55 7.30
CA SER A 355 -32.85 -8.68 8.71
C SER A 355 -32.58 -7.37 9.46
N ASP A 356 -33.43 -7.07 10.42
CA ASP A 356 -33.32 -5.91 11.30
C ASP A 356 -33.90 -6.26 12.66
N ALA A 357 -33.03 -6.58 13.60
CA ALA A 357 -33.43 -6.99 14.96
C ALA A 357 -34.14 -5.88 15.73
N ALA A 358 -34.00 -4.61 15.32
CA ALA A 358 -34.71 -3.49 15.93
C ALA A 358 -36.13 -3.30 15.38
N SER A 359 -36.46 -3.95 14.26
CA SER A 359 -37.80 -3.91 13.66
C SER A 359 -38.74 -4.89 14.37
N THR A 360 -40.02 -4.52 14.53
CA THR A 360 -41.05 -5.38 15.12
C THR A 360 -41.21 -6.70 14.36
N THR A 361 -40.95 -6.72 13.06
CA THR A 361 -41.03 -7.92 12.22
C THR A 361 -39.69 -8.64 12.06
N GLY A 362 -38.61 -8.14 12.67
CA GLY A 362 -37.25 -8.63 12.41
C GLY A 362 -36.71 -8.34 11.01
N LEU A 363 -37.43 -7.54 10.20
CA LEU A 363 -37.11 -7.25 8.80
C LEU A 363 -37.12 -5.74 8.52
N ARG A 364 -36.26 -5.29 7.60
CA ARG A 364 -36.25 -3.89 7.13
C ARG A 364 -37.52 -3.52 6.37
N SER A 365 -37.84 -2.22 6.41
CA SER A 365 -39.03 -1.64 5.76
C SER A 365 -39.01 -1.63 4.22
N ARG A 366 -37.86 -1.92 3.61
CA ARG A 366 -37.65 -1.87 2.17
C ARG A 366 -37.02 -3.20 1.72
N CYS A 367 -37.45 -3.72 0.58
CA CYS A 367 -36.84 -4.92 0.01
C CYS A 367 -35.40 -4.66 -0.42
N LYS A 368 -34.61 -5.72 -0.59
CA LYS A 368 -33.20 -5.68 -1.00
C LYS A 368 -33.01 -4.88 -2.28
N LYS A 369 -33.85 -5.12 -3.31
CA LYS A 369 -33.82 -4.37 -4.58
C LYS A 369 -33.99 -2.86 -4.37
N CYS A 370 -34.97 -2.44 -3.58
CA CYS A 370 -35.21 -1.01 -3.30
C CYS A 370 -34.10 -0.40 -2.44
N CYS A 371 -33.58 -1.14 -1.45
CA CYS A 371 -32.43 -0.71 -0.64
C CYS A 371 -31.20 -0.48 -1.54
N CYS A 372 -30.88 -1.44 -2.41
CA CYS A 372 -29.78 -1.34 -3.35
C CYS A 372 -29.99 -0.19 -4.34
N GLY A 373 -31.17 -0.10 -4.95
CA GLY A 373 -31.50 0.94 -5.92
C GLY A 373 -31.43 2.36 -5.33
N THR A 374 -32.03 2.60 -4.16
CA THR A 374 -31.98 3.92 -3.51
C THR A 374 -30.56 4.31 -3.15
N ASN A 375 -29.79 3.37 -2.58
CA ASN A 375 -28.39 3.62 -2.25
C ASN A 375 -27.53 3.86 -3.50
N SER A 376 -27.82 3.15 -4.59
CA SER A 376 -27.13 3.33 -5.88
C SER A 376 -27.40 4.73 -6.44
N VAL A 377 -28.68 5.12 -6.57
CA VAL A 377 -29.07 6.45 -7.06
C VAL A 377 -28.50 7.56 -6.17
N TYR A 378 -28.59 7.41 -4.84
CA TYR A 378 -28.00 8.39 -3.93
C TYR A 378 -26.48 8.49 -4.10
N ARG A 379 -25.78 7.36 -4.21
CA ARG A 379 -24.33 7.34 -4.44
C ARG A 379 -23.92 7.89 -5.80
N GLN A 380 -24.82 7.92 -6.78
CA GLN A 380 -24.57 8.61 -8.06
C GLN A 380 -24.62 10.14 -7.94
N THR A 381 -25.24 10.68 -6.88
CA THR A 381 -25.16 12.12 -6.59
C THR A 381 -23.79 12.48 -6.03
N MET A 382 -23.30 13.70 -6.33
CA MET A 382 -22.03 14.21 -5.80
C MET A 382 -21.96 14.11 -4.26
N ARG A 383 -23.04 14.51 -3.57
CA ARG A 383 -23.15 14.39 -2.10
C ARG A 383 -23.04 12.95 -1.61
N GLY A 384 -23.83 12.05 -2.20
CA GLY A 384 -23.88 10.67 -1.76
C GLY A 384 -22.57 9.92 -2.03
N HIS A 385 -21.91 10.20 -3.16
CA HIS A 385 -20.57 9.67 -3.44
C HIS A 385 -19.54 10.18 -2.45
N ALA A 386 -19.47 11.51 -2.22
CA ALA A 386 -18.54 12.13 -1.29
C ALA A 386 -18.69 11.56 0.14
N LEU A 387 -19.93 11.44 0.63
CA LEU A 387 -20.19 10.83 1.94
C LEU A 387 -19.80 9.35 2.00
N SER A 388 -19.98 8.61 0.90
CA SER A 388 -19.51 7.22 0.79
C SER A 388 -17.98 7.12 0.88
N LEU A 389 -17.26 8.02 0.21
CA LEU A 389 -15.80 8.11 0.29
C LEU A 389 -15.32 8.44 1.71
N LEU A 390 -15.95 9.43 2.37
CA LEU A 390 -15.64 9.80 3.76
C LEU A 390 -15.87 8.65 4.74
N ALA A 391 -16.98 7.93 4.61
CA ALA A 391 -17.25 6.76 5.44
C ALA A 391 -16.16 5.68 5.27
N GLY A 392 -15.74 5.43 4.03
CA GLY A 392 -14.63 4.52 3.72
C GLY A 392 -13.29 4.99 4.29
N ALA A 393 -12.97 6.28 4.14
CA ALA A 393 -11.74 6.89 4.67
C ALA A 393 -11.70 6.83 6.21
N ARG A 394 -12.81 7.16 6.88
CA ARG A 394 -12.96 7.08 8.34
C ARG A 394 -12.77 5.66 8.85
N TYR A 395 -13.37 4.68 8.18
CA TYR A 395 -13.18 3.26 8.51
C TYR A 395 -11.71 2.83 8.38
N ARG A 396 -11.03 3.22 7.29
CA ARG A 396 -9.60 2.93 7.09
C ARG A 396 -8.72 3.61 8.13
N SER A 397 -9.03 4.86 8.49
CA SER A 397 -8.33 5.60 9.55
C SER A 397 -8.48 4.89 10.90
N ALA A 398 -9.70 4.45 11.26
CA ALA A 398 -9.97 3.79 12.52
C ALA A 398 -9.29 2.41 12.66
N LYS A 399 -9.09 1.70 11.53
CA LYS A 399 -8.35 0.42 11.50
C LYS A 399 -6.84 0.58 11.30
N GLY A 400 -6.39 1.73 10.80
CA GLY A 400 -5.00 2.00 10.50
C GLY A 400 -4.18 2.29 11.77
N LYS A 401 -2.87 2.13 11.67
CA LYS A 401 -1.90 2.66 12.64
C LYS A 401 -1.46 4.09 12.28
N SER A 402 -2.27 4.82 11.51
CA SER A 402 -1.94 6.21 11.20
C SER A 402 -2.00 7.03 12.48
N ASN A 403 -0.96 7.79 12.75
CA ASN A 403 -0.98 8.75 13.83
C ASN A 403 -1.86 9.93 13.39
N GLY A 404 -2.79 10.35 14.24
CA GLY A 404 -3.60 11.55 14.02
C GLY A 404 -5.11 11.32 14.01
N ARG A 405 -5.84 12.43 14.20
CA ARG A 405 -7.30 12.48 14.20
C ARG A 405 -7.81 12.65 12.77
N PHE A 406 -8.79 11.85 12.37
CA PHE A 406 -9.52 12.05 11.12
C PHE A 406 -10.31 13.36 11.20
N THR A 407 -10.05 14.31 10.29
CA THR A 407 -10.70 15.63 10.30
C THR A 407 -11.47 15.96 9.03
N LEU A 408 -11.38 15.13 7.97
CA LEU A 408 -12.10 15.41 6.72
C LEU A 408 -13.63 15.38 6.89
N GLU A 409 -14.27 16.44 6.39
CA GLU A 409 -15.72 16.57 6.31
C GLU A 409 -16.21 16.65 4.85
N LEU A 410 -17.53 16.76 4.66
CA LEU A 410 -18.13 16.86 3.32
C LEU A 410 -17.66 18.13 2.61
N ASP A 411 -17.67 19.27 3.31
CA ASP A 411 -17.29 20.55 2.74
C ASP A 411 -15.82 20.55 2.31
N ASP A 412 -14.92 19.88 3.03
CA ASP A 412 -13.52 19.75 2.61
C ASP A 412 -13.38 19.04 1.27
N LEU A 413 -14.17 17.99 1.00
CA LEU A 413 -14.14 17.31 -0.30
C LEU A 413 -14.69 18.18 -1.42
N LEU A 414 -15.77 18.92 -1.16
CA LEU A 414 -16.37 19.81 -2.16
C LEU A 414 -15.47 21.01 -2.45
N ASP A 415 -14.83 21.57 -1.43
CA ASP A 415 -13.81 22.62 -1.55
C ASP A 415 -12.62 22.11 -2.36
N MET A 416 -12.09 20.91 -2.07
CA MET A 416 -11.02 20.31 -2.86
C MET A 416 -11.43 20.13 -4.32
N LEU A 417 -12.67 19.72 -4.61
CA LEU A 417 -13.13 19.57 -5.99
C LEU A 417 -13.13 20.91 -6.72
N LEU A 418 -13.63 21.95 -6.07
CA LEU A 418 -13.68 23.30 -6.62
C LEU A 418 -12.28 23.87 -6.84
N LEU A 419 -11.40 23.76 -5.83
CA LEU A 419 -10.00 24.20 -5.88
C LEU A 419 -9.20 23.49 -6.97
N GLN A 420 -9.53 22.22 -7.23
CA GLN A 420 -8.94 21.45 -8.33
C GLN A 420 -9.63 21.68 -9.68
N GLY A 421 -10.60 22.59 -9.77
CA GLY A 421 -11.33 22.87 -11.00
C GLY A 421 -12.12 21.68 -11.55
N GLY A 422 -12.55 20.75 -10.68
CA GLY A 422 -13.23 19.52 -11.10
C GLY A 422 -12.30 18.47 -11.71
N ARG A 423 -10.98 18.56 -11.51
CA ARG A 423 -9.97 17.71 -12.16
C ARG A 423 -9.18 16.84 -11.19
N CYS A 424 -8.65 15.73 -11.70
CA CYS A 424 -7.74 14.85 -11.00
C CYS A 424 -6.44 15.59 -10.66
N TYR A 425 -6.03 15.53 -9.40
CA TYR A 425 -4.84 16.22 -8.89
C TYR A 425 -3.53 15.86 -9.62
N TYR A 426 -3.40 14.61 -10.12
CA TYR A 426 -2.18 14.15 -10.80
C TYR A 426 -2.18 14.39 -12.31
N SER A 427 -3.28 14.08 -12.99
CA SER A 427 -3.33 14.00 -14.45
C SER A 427 -4.11 15.12 -15.12
N GLY A 428 -4.89 15.90 -14.37
CA GLY A 428 -5.74 16.96 -14.92
C GLY A 428 -7.01 16.47 -15.64
N VAL A 429 -7.26 15.16 -15.70
CA VAL A 429 -8.50 14.62 -16.27
C VAL A 429 -9.72 15.08 -15.45
N PRO A 430 -10.84 15.46 -16.09
CA PRO A 430 -12.10 15.69 -15.41
C PRO A 430 -12.52 14.55 -14.52
N LEU A 431 -13.02 14.89 -13.34
CA LEU A 431 -13.51 13.93 -12.37
C LEU A 431 -15.03 13.75 -12.50
N HIS A 432 -15.48 12.50 -12.44
CA HIS A 432 -16.89 12.16 -12.42
C HIS A 432 -17.35 11.75 -11.01
N CYS A 433 -18.59 12.10 -10.65
CA CYS A 433 -19.18 11.76 -9.36
C CYS A 433 -20.12 10.54 -9.38
N ALA A 434 -20.28 9.88 -10.52
CA ALA A 434 -21.22 8.79 -10.67
C ALA A 434 -20.67 7.47 -10.12
N THR A 435 -21.37 6.84 -9.16
CA THR A 435 -21.17 5.41 -8.89
C THR A 435 -21.80 4.58 -10.00
N GLY A 436 -20.96 4.15 -10.94
CA GLY A 436 -21.33 3.33 -12.08
C GLY A 436 -20.09 2.94 -12.88
N PRO A 437 -20.26 2.31 -14.05
CA PRO A 437 -19.18 2.03 -14.99
C PRO A 437 -18.77 3.32 -15.72
N ALA A 438 -18.42 4.36 -14.96
CA ALA A 438 -17.88 5.61 -15.48
C ALA A 438 -16.36 5.60 -15.28
N ASP A 439 -15.64 6.12 -16.26
CA ASP A 439 -14.22 6.39 -16.13
C ASP A 439 -14.01 7.64 -15.27
N TRP A 440 -12.81 7.78 -14.71
CA TRP A 440 -12.38 8.98 -13.99
C TRP A 440 -13.24 9.34 -12.77
N VAL A 441 -13.87 8.34 -12.16
CA VAL A 441 -14.61 8.53 -10.91
C VAL A 441 -13.64 8.98 -9.83
N TRP A 442 -13.95 10.08 -9.15
CA TRP A 442 -13.08 10.59 -8.10
C TRP A 442 -13.01 9.69 -6.85
N SER A 443 -11.82 9.68 -6.25
CA SER A 443 -11.47 9.02 -4.99
C SER A 443 -10.57 9.94 -4.15
N ILE A 444 -10.49 9.66 -2.85
CA ILE A 444 -9.63 10.40 -1.91
C ILE A 444 -8.26 9.71 -1.86
N GLU A 445 -7.20 10.48 -2.13
CA GLU A 445 -5.81 10.05 -1.99
C GLU A 445 -5.09 10.86 -0.93
N ARG A 446 -4.14 10.21 -0.22
CA ARG A 446 -3.27 10.90 0.74
C ARG A 446 -1.94 11.24 0.09
N LEU A 447 -1.48 12.47 0.26
CA LEU A 447 -0.17 12.91 -0.21
C LEU A 447 0.94 12.26 0.61
N ASP A 448 0.82 12.28 1.93
CA ASP A 448 1.65 11.53 2.86
C ASP A 448 0.85 10.38 3.49
N ASN A 449 1.32 9.16 3.22
CA ASN A 449 0.76 7.96 3.79
C ASN A 449 0.93 7.87 5.31
N ALA A 450 1.94 8.49 5.91
CA ALA A 450 2.19 8.50 7.35
C ALA A 450 1.15 9.33 8.12
N VAL A 451 0.60 10.35 7.47
CA VAL A 451 -0.46 11.21 8.01
C VAL A 451 -1.84 10.60 7.73
N THR A 452 -2.80 10.85 8.61
CA THR A 452 -4.19 10.42 8.42
C THR A 452 -4.90 11.27 7.35
N TYR A 453 -6.21 11.09 7.19
CA TYR A 453 -7.01 11.89 6.27
C TYR A 453 -7.35 13.25 6.90
N THR A 454 -6.72 14.31 6.40
CA THR A 454 -6.95 15.71 6.74
C THR A 454 -7.09 16.54 5.46
N LYS A 455 -7.59 17.78 5.54
CA LYS A 455 -7.78 18.66 4.38
C LYS A 455 -6.47 18.95 3.66
N GLU A 456 -5.38 19.09 4.41
CA GLU A 456 -4.05 19.45 3.93
C GLU A 456 -3.29 18.25 3.35
N ASN A 457 -3.60 17.04 3.83
CA ASN A 457 -2.93 15.81 3.40
C ASN A 457 -3.71 15.02 2.34
N CYS A 458 -4.89 15.49 1.93
CA CYS A 458 -5.72 14.79 0.97
C CYS A 458 -5.93 15.61 -0.30
N VAL A 459 -6.10 14.87 -1.39
CA VAL A 459 -6.44 15.40 -2.71
C VAL A 459 -7.44 14.47 -3.39
N LEU A 460 -8.12 14.97 -4.41
CA LEU A 460 -9.04 14.18 -5.21
C LEU A 460 -8.34 13.69 -6.47
N ILE A 461 -8.41 12.39 -6.72
CA ILE A 461 -7.81 11.75 -7.89
C ILE A 461 -8.86 10.92 -8.61
N ALA A 462 -8.64 10.64 -9.89
CA ALA A 462 -9.41 9.63 -10.58
C ALA A 462 -9.05 8.23 -10.01
N GLN A 463 -10.05 7.36 -9.86
CA GLN A 463 -9.92 6.07 -9.17
C GLN A 463 -8.91 5.13 -9.85
N GLU A 464 -8.67 5.30 -11.15
CA GLU A 464 -7.64 4.61 -11.93
C GLU A 464 -6.23 4.87 -11.39
N PHE A 465 -6.01 6.06 -10.79
CA PHE A 465 -4.74 6.45 -10.17
C PHE A 465 -4.60 5.93 -8.74
N GLN A 466 -5.63 5.26 -8.19
CA GLN A 466 -5.59 4.70 -6.85
C GLN A 466 -4.90 3.33 -6.86
N THR A 467 -3.57 3.37 -6.89
CA THR A 467 -2.74 2.16 -6.90
C THR A 467 -2.39 1.76 -5.46
N PRO A 468 -2.58 0.49 -5.05
CA PRO A 468 -2.29 0.07 -3.69
C PRO A 468 -0.81 0.24 -3.39
N ASP A 469 -0.54 1.00 -2.33
CA ASP A 469 0.80 1.16 -1.82
C ASP A 469 1.30 -0.16 -1.18
N GLN A 470 2.05 -0.93 -1.97
CA GLN A 470 2.69 -2.18 -1.54
C GLN A 470 3.90 -1.94 -0.63
N SER A 471 4.27 -0.67 -0.40
CA SER A 471 5.41 -0.33 0.42
C SER A 471 5.12 -0.40 1.92
N ARG A 472 3.85 -0.22 2.30
CA ARG A 472 3.44 -0.15 3.69
C ARG A 472 3.58 -1.49 4.41
N ASN A 473 4.46 -1.48 5.42
CA ASN A 473 4.32 -2.19 6.71
C ASN A 473 4.88 -3.61 6.88
N LYS A 474 5.84 -4.08 6.07
CA LYS A 474 6.66 -5.26 6.47
C LYS A 474 8.16 -5.14 6.26
N ALA A 475 8.64 -4.15 5.52
CA ALA A 475 10.07 -4.03 5.32
C ALA A 475 10.70 -3.41 6.58
N LYS A 476 11.70 -4.10 7.15
CA LYS A 476 12.67 -3.51 8.09
C LYS A 476 13.55 -2.42 7.43
N PHE A 477 13.28 -2.09 6.17
CA PHE A 477 14.08 -1.22 5.32
C PHE A 477 13.23 -0.03 4.87
N PRO A 478 13.85 1.14 4.63
CA PRO A 478 13.14 2.30 4.10
C PRO A 478 12.48 1.92 2.78
N VAL A 479 11.25 2.38 2.60
CA VAL A 479 10.56 2.28 1.33
C VAL A 479 11.25 3.23 0.36
N PHE A 480 11.86 2.66 -0.69
CA PHE A 480 12.45 3.44 -1.78
C PHE A 480 11.65 3.17 -3.04
N GLY A 481 10.61 3.98 -3.25
CA GLY A 481 9.70 3.91 -4.39
C GLY A 481 8.32 3.33 -4.04
N THR A 482 7.29 3.95 -4.60
CA THR A 482 5.90 3.53 -4.48
C THR A 482 5.34 3.42 -5.89
N ALA A 483 4.42 2.48 -6.13
CA ALA A 483 3.60 2.48 -7.34
C ALA A 483 2.50 3.57 -7.29
N GLN A 484 2.54 4.43 -6.27
CA GLN A 484 1.63 5.55 -6.12
C GLN A 484 1.94 6.56 -7.23
N TRP A 485 0.87 7.17 -7.74
CA TRP A 485 0.99 8.22 -8.73
C TRP A 485 1.45 9.53 -8.10
N SER A 486 2.14 10.33 -8.90
CA SER A 486 2.48 11.71 -8.60
C SER A 486 2.29 12.55 -9.85
N ARG A 487 2.23 13.89 -9.71
CA ARG A 487 2.19 14.80 -10.87
C ARG A 487 3.39 14.60 -11.79
N ARG A 488 4.58 14.35 -11.22
CA ARG A 488 5.81 14.12 -11.97
C ARG A 488 5.70 12.84 -12.80
N LYS A 489 5.17 11.75 -12.23
CA LYS A 489 4.91 10.51 -12.98
C LYS A 489 3.91 10.70 -14.10
N ALA A 490 2.78 11.34 -13.82
CA ALA A 490 1.77 11.65 -14.84
C ALA A 490 2.38 12.49 -15.97
N SER A 491 3.25 13.44 -15.64
CA SER A 491 3.95 14.28 -16.63
C SER A 491 4.94 13.50 -17.48
N TYR A 492 5.56 12.44 -16.97
CA TYR A 492 6.42 11.57 -17.79
C TYR A 492 5.63 10.72 -18.79
N VAL A 493 4.37 10.36 -18.47
CA VAL A 493 3.51 9.56 -19.35
C VAL A 493 2.85 10.43 -20.41
N TRP A 494 2.25 11.54 -19.98
CA TRP A 494 1.37 12.34 -20.84
C TRP A 494 1.93 13.73 -21.15
N GLY A 495 3.14 14.06 -20.70
CA GLY A 495 3.69 15.41 -20.78
C GLY A 495 3.13 16.32 -19.67
N PRO A 496 3.73 17.52 -19.48
CA PRO A 496 3.27 18.47 -18.47
C PRO A 496 1.80 18.84 -18.66
N PHE A 497 1.08 18.97 -17.56
CA PHE A 497 -0.27 19.53 -17.53
C PHE A 497 -0.17 20.97 -17.03
N PHE A 498 -0.36 21.93 -17.91
CA PHE A 498 -0.44 23.35 -17.58
C PHE A 498 -1.92 23.73 -17.48
N PRO A 499 -2.42 24.18 -16.32
CA PRO A 499 -3.72 24.85 -16.27
C PRO A 499 -3.67 26.09 -17.18
N GLU A 500 -4.76 26.38 -17.90
CA GLU A 500 -4.84 27.51 -18.84
C GLU A 500 -4.53 28.88 -18.20
N ASP A 501 -4.66 28.98 -16.87
CA ASP A 501 -4.43 30.23 -16.14
C ASP A 501 -2.94 30.59 -15.97
N GLY A 502 -2.01 29.73 -16.42
CA GLY A 502 -0.56 30.01 -16.39
C GLY A 502 0.05 30.13 -14.98
N LEU A 503 -0.77 30.11 -13.93
CA LEU A 503 -0.35 30.09 -12.55
C LEU A 503 0.14 28.69 -12.20
N SER A 504 1.40 28.59 -11.79
CA SER A 504 1.96 27.32 -11.38
C SER A 504 1.16 26.78 -10.19
N PRO A 505 0.64 25.54 -10.24
CA PRO A 505 -0.13 24.97 -9.14
C PRO A 505 0.63 24.87 -7.81
N GLU A 506 1.96 25.01 -7.84
CA GLU A 506 2.81 24.96 -6.65
C GLU A 506 2.65 26.19 -5.75
N GLU A 507 2.21 27.34 -6.28
CA GLU A 507 2.03 28.56 -5.48
C GLU A 507 0.76 28.54 -4.60
N HIS A 508 -0.19 27.64 -4.88
CA HIS A 508 -1.49 27.60 -4.21
C HIS A 508 -1.65 26.43 -3.23
N LEU A 509 -0.64 25.56 -3.11
CA LEU A 509 -0.66 24.53 -2.09
C LEU A 509 -0.30 25.16 -0.73
N PRO A 510 -1.04 24.85 0.35
CA PRO A 510 -0.66 25.30 1.69
C PRO A 510 0.75 24.76 2.01
N LYS A 511 1.67 25.68 2.28
CA LYS A 511 3.05 25.38 2.69
C LYS A 511 3.10 24.67 4.05
#